data_AF-A0A7X7MW03-F1
#
_entry.id   AF-A0A7X7MW03-F1
#
_cell.length_a   1.000
_cell.length_b   1.000
_cell.length_c   1.000
_cell.angle_alpha   90.00
_cell.angle_beta   90.00
_cell.angle_gamma   90.00
#
_symmetry.space_group_name_H-M   'P 1'
#
loop_
_entity.id
_entity.type
_entity.pdbx_description
1 polymer ?
#
loop_
_entity_poly.entity_id
_entity_poly.type
_entity_poly.pdbx_seq_one_letter_code
_entity_poly.pdbx_strand_id
1 'polypeptide(L)'
;FISKALGKSTGIGGIIVSGLLGSITLMPTAVAYPLAAGLLKLGAGYAQVTMFITTLTTVGIVTLKIEKDYLGLKVTLLRNIFSFLLAFVNAVIIAFIFT
;
A
#
# COMPACT_ATOMS: atom_id res chain seq x y z
N PHE A 1 -17.80 -7.27 1.13
CA PHE A 1 -16.52 -7.52 0.42
C PHE A 1 -15.36 -6.79 1.09
N ILE A 2 -15.42 -5.45 1.21
CA ILE A 2 -14.37 -4.62 1.86
C ILE A 2 -14.12 -5.03 3.31
N SER A 3 -15.15 -5.20 4.14
CA SER A 3 -14.99 -5.67 5.52
C SER A 3 -14.43 -7.11 5.63
N LYS A 4 -14.51 -7.92 4.57
CA LYS A 4 -14.03 -9.32 4.54
C LYS A 4 -12.61 -9.46 3.94
N ALA A 5 -12.13 -8.47 3.18
CA ALA A 5 -10.81 -8.45 2.56
C ALA A 5 -9.86 -7.43 3.23
N LEU A 6 -10.39 -6.30 3.68
CA LEU A 6 -9.66 -5.15 4.24
C LEU A 6 -10.08 -4.82 5.68
N GLY A 7 -11.01 -5.58 6.28
CA GLY A 7 -11.54 -5.28 7.61
C GLY A 7 -10.54 -5.50 8.74
N LYS A 8 -10.78 -4.89 9.91
CA LYS A 8 -9.92 -5.03 11.10
C LYS A 8 -9.66 -6.50 11.48
N SER A 9 -10.56 -7.42 11.11
CA SER A 9 -10.47 -8.86 11.34
C SER A 9 -9.62 -9.66 10.35
N THR A 10 -9.21 -9.11 9.20
CA THR A 10 -8.37 -9.85 8.22
C THR A 10 -6.90 -9.93 8.60
N GLY A 11 -6.46 -9.16 9.61
CA GLY A 11 -5.09 -9.18 10.13
C GLY A 11 -4.04 -9.00 9.02
N ILE A 12 -2.98 -9.82 9.07
CA ILE A 12 -1.83 -9.76 8.16
C ILE A 12 -2.24 -10.01 6.70
N GLY A 13 -3.24 -10.86 6.45
CA GLY A 13 -3.73 -11.14 5.09
C GLY A 13 -4.31 -9.91 4.39
N GLY A 14 -5.04 -9.07 5.13
CA GLY A 14 -5.57 -7.81 4.59
C GLY A 14 -4.48 -6.79 4.25
N ILE A 15 -3.40 -6.75 5.04
CA ILE A 15 -2.26 -5.86 4.81
C ILE A 15 -1.57 -6.20 3.48
N ILE A 16 -1.31 -7.48 3.22
CA ILE A 16 -0.64 -7.92 1.98
C ILE A 16 -1.51 -7.59 0.75
N VAL A 17 -2.82 -7.87 0.81
CA VAL A 17 -3.74 -7.55 -0.30
C VAL A 17 -3.80 -6.05 -0.55
N SER A 18 -3.83 -5.23 0.50
CA SER A 18 -3.79 -3.76 0.39
C SER A 18 -2.51 -3.27 -0.27
N GLY A 19 -1.37 -3.87 0.12
CA GLY A 19 -0.06 -3.56 -0.44
C GLY A 19 0.02 -3.83 -1.93
N LEU A 20 -0.48 -5.00 -2.35
CA LEU A 20 -0.54 -5.39 -3.77
C LEU A 20 -1.45 -4.47 -4.56
N LEU A 21 -2.65 -4.16 -4.04
CA LEU A 21 -3.57 -3.24 -4.69
C LEU A 21 -2.94 -1.86 -4.88
N GLY A 22 -2.33 -1.31 -3.83
CA GLY A 22 -1.64 -0.02 -3.90
C GLY A 22 -0.45 -0.04 -4.87
N SER A 23 0.26 -1.15 -4.98
CA SER A 23 1.42 -1.25 -5.90
C SER A 23 1.02 -1.31 -7.38
N ILE A 24 -0.19 -1.80 -7.68
CA ILE A 24 -0.75 -1.86 -9.03
C ILE A 24 -1.44 -0.54 -9.39
N THR A 25 -2.11 0.09 -8.42
CA THR A 25 -2.78 1.36 -8.66
C THR A 25 -1.77 2.50 -8.72
N LEU A 26 -1.93 3.37 -9.71
CA LEU A 26 -1.20 4.64 -9.77
C LEU A 26 -2.25 5.74 -9.82
N MET A 27 -2.46 6.41 -8.69
CA MET A 27 -3.40 7.53 -8.62
C MET A 27 -2.74 8.69 -7.87
N PRO A 28 -3.14 9.94 -8.17
CA PRO A 28 -2.67 11.09 -7.41
C PRO A 28 -3.04 10.95 -5.93
N THR A 29 -2.13 11.36 -5.04
CA THR A 29 -2.36 11.36 -3.59
C THR A 29 -3.62 12.13 -3.19
N ALA A 30 -3.96 13.20 -3.92
CA ALA A 30 -5.19 13.97 -3.71
C ALA A 30 -6.47 13.11 -3.84
N VAL A 31 -6.46 12.07 -4.68
CA VAL A 31 -7.59 11.13 -4.87
C VAL A 31 -7.51 9.97 -3.88
N ALA A 32 -6.30 9.57 -3.51
CA ALA A 32 -6.05 8.46 -2.59
C ALA A 32 -6.59 8.72 -1.16
N TYR A 33 -6.45 9.94 -0.64
CA TYR A 33 -6.90 10.27 0.72
C TYR A 33 -8.43 10.20 0.89
N PRO A 34 -9.27 10.76 0.00
CA PRO A 34 -10.72 10.53 0.02
C PRO A 34 -11.11 9.05 -0.09
N LEU A 35 -10.41 8.30 -0.94
CA LEU A 35 -10.64 6.85 -1.09
C LEU A 35 -10.34 6.10 0.22
N ALA A 36 -9.22 6.43 0.86
CA ALA A 36 -8.82 5.89 2.15
C ALA A 36 -9.85 6.20 3.24
N ALA A 37 -10.34 7.44 3.30
CA ALA A 37 -11.41 7.83 4.22
C ALA A 37 -12.71 7.04 3.96
N GLY A 38 -13.04 6.80 2.68
CA GLY A 38 -14.15 5.94 2.29
C GLY A 38 -13.97 4.49 2.74
N LEU A 39 -12.77 3.93 2.55
CA LEU A 39 -12.43 2.57 2.98
C LEU A 39 -12.54 2.40 4.50
N LEU A 40 -12.06 3.37 5.27
CA LEU A 40 -12.23 3.40 6.73
C LEU A 40 -13.71 3.44 7.14
N LYS A 41 -14.52 4.28 6.49
CA LYS A 41 -15.98 4.33 6.72
C LYS A 41 -16.68 3.00 6.39
N LEU A 42 -16.15 2.25 5.42
CA LEU A 42 -16.64 0.93 5.03
C LEU A 42 -16.10 -0.21 5.91
N GLY A 43 -15.38 0.14 6.99
CA GLY A 43 -14.90 -0.81 8.01
C GLY A 43 -13.53 -1.42 7.70
N ALA A 44 -12.74 -0.82 6.80
CA ALA A 44 -11.35 -1.22 6.61
C ALA A 44 -10.51 -0.89 7.87
N GLY A 45 -9.52 -1.73 8.17
CA GLY A 45 -8.61 -1.44 9.28
C GLY A 45 -7.58 -0.36 8.92
N TYR A 46 -7.12 0.36 9.93
CA TYR A 46 -6.12 1.43 9.77
C TYR A 46 -4.82 0.91 9.15
N ALA A 47 -4.36 -0.28 9.53
CA ALA A 47 -3.15 -0.90 8.99
C ALA A 47 -3.24 -1.18 7.49
N GLN A 48 -4.39 -1.67 7.03
CA GLN A 48 -4.67 -1.97 5.63
C GLN A 48 -4.67 -0.68 4.79
N VAL A 49 -5.30 0.38 5.32
CA VAL A 49 -5.37 1.67 4.65
C VAL A 49 -4.00 2.36 4.61
N THR A 50 -3.24 2.31 5.69
CA THR A 50 -1.85 2.79 5.69
C THR A 50 -1.02 2.05 4.65
N MET A 51 -1.08 0.72 4.64
CA MET A 51 -0.34 -0.08 3.66
C MET A 51 -0.68 0.31 2.23
N PHE A 52 -1.98 0.48 1.94
CA PHE A 52 -2.45 0.89 0.63
C PHE A 52 -1.89 2.26 0.21
N ILE A 53 -1.98 3.29 1.07
CA ILE A 53 -1.48 4.63 0.73
C ILE A 53 0.03 4.62 0.56
N THR A 54 0.77 3.94 1.45
CA THR A 54 2.22 3.91 1.39
C THR A 54 2.72 3.16 0.16
N THR A 55 2.12 2.01 -0.20
CA THR A 55 2.51 1.33 -1.43
C THR A 55 2.10 2.09 -2.68
N LEU A 56 0.92 2.70 -2.70
CA LEU A 56 0.47 3.53 -3.81
C LEU A 56 1.45 4.67 -4.13
N THR A 57 2.02 5.28 -3.10
CA THR A 57 2.92 6.42 -3.24
C THR A 57 4.37 6.03 -3.51
N THR A 58 4.80 4.88 -2.98
CA THR A 58 6.22 4.52 -2.94
C THR A 58 6.58 3.36 -3.86
N VAL A 59 5.60 2.50 -4.21
CA VAL A 59 5.78 1.28 -4.99
C VAL A 59 5.05 1.48 -6.33
N GLY A 60 5.80 1.78 -7.38
CA GLY A 60 5.23 2.02 -8.70
C GLY A 60 5.55 0.87 -9.65
N ILE A 61 4.74 -0.19 -9.67
CA ILE A 61 4.89 -1.25 -10.69
C ILE A 61 4.66 -0.67 -12.09
N VAL A 62 3.78 0.33 -12.19
CA VAL A 62 3.50 1.05 -13.44
C VAL A 62 4.67 1.96 -13.84
N THR A 63 5.30 2.66 -12.89
CA THR A 63 6.46 3.53 -13.15
C THR A 63 7.76 2.76 -13.33
N LEU A 64 7.78 1.47 -12.98
CA LEU A 64 8.92 0.56 -13.09
C LEU A 64 9.50 0.50 -14.51
N LYS A 65 8.65 0.63 -15.55
CA LYS A 65 9.11 0.72 -16.95
C LYS A 65 9.95 1.97 -17.19
N ILE A 66 9.46 3.12 -16.73
CA ILE A 66 10.14 4.41 -16.87
C ILE A 66 11.42 4.39 -16.03
N GLU A 67 11.34 3.98 -14.77
CA GLU A 67 12.50 3.93 -13.87
C GLU A 67 13.59 2.99 -14.38
N LYS A 68 13.24 1.87 -15.02
CA LYS A 68 14.24 0.97 -15.62
C LYS A 68 15.09 1.69 -16.67
N ASP A 69 14.48 2.56 -17.48
CA ASP A 69 15.18 3.27 -18.56
C ASP A 69 16.08 4.39 -18.03
N TYR A 70 15.73 5.02 -16.89
CA TYR A 70 16.52 6.11 -16.29
C TYR A 70 17.54 5.67 -15.23
N LEU A 71 17.21 4.68 -14.38
CA LEU A 71 18.01 4.26 -13.22
C LEU A 71 18.70 2.91 -13.42
N GLY A 72 18.30 2.14 -14.42
CA GLY A 72 18.75 0.77 -14.63
C GLY A 72 17.99 -0.26 -13.78
N LEU A 73 17.77 -1.45 -14.36
CA LEU A 73 16.91 -2.51 -13.80
C LEU A 73 17.24 -2.87 -12.34
N LYS A 74 18.53 -2.96 -12.00
CA LYS A 74 18.98 -3.38 -10.66
C LYS A 74 18.55 -2.39 -9.58
N VAL A 75 18.72 -1.09 -9.84
CA VAL A 75 18.40 -0.02 -8.87
C VAL A 75 16.89 0.08 -8.70
N THR A 76 16.14 0.05 -9.79
CA THR A 76 14.67 0.11 -9.80
C THR A 76 14.06 -1.05 -9.00
N LEU A 77 14.54 -2.27 -9.22
CA LEU A 77 14.04 -3.45 -8.51
C LEU A 77 14.33 -3.36 -7.01
N LEU A 78 15.55 -2.97 -6.66
CA LEU A 78 15.96 -2.82 -5.26
C LEU A 78 15.09 -1.77 -4.56
N ARG A 79 14.90 -0.60 -5.19
CA ARG A 79 14.06 0.48 -4.67
C ARG A 79 12.64 0.00 -4.39
N ASN A 80 12.02 -0.68 -5.35
CA ASN A 80 10.63 -1.12 -5.21
C ASN A 80 10.45 -2.17 -4.10
N ILE A 81 11.41 -3.10 -3.95
CA ILE A 81 11.41 -4.11 -2.89
C ILE A 81 11.59 -3.45 -1.52
N PHE A 82 12.56 -2.54 -1.37
CA PHE A 82 12.77 -1.82 -0.12
C PHE A 82 11.56 -0.94 0.24
N SER A 83 10.98 -0.23 -0.73
CA SER A 83 9.76 0.56 -0.53
C SER A 83 8.59 -0.29 -0.05
N PHE A 84 8.40 -1.48 -0.63
CA PHE A 84 7.34 -2.40 -0.22
C PHE A 84 7.56 -2.95 1.20
N LEU A 85 8.81 -3.30 1.55
CA LEU A 85 9.19 -3.71 2.90
C LEU A 85 8.93 -2.60 3.93
N LEU A 86 9.34 -1.37 3.64
CA LEU A 86 9.10 -0.22 4.51
C LEU A 86 7.61 0.10 4.67
N ALA A 87 6.83 -0.02 3.59
CA ALA A 87 5.39 0.11 3.65
C ALA A 87 4.76 -0.93 4.59
N PHE A 88 5.22 -2.19 4.49
CA PHE A 88 4.76 -3.26 5.37
C PHE A 88 5.10 -3.00 6.84
N VAL A 89 6.33 -2.54 7.13
CA VAL A 89 6.74 -2.16 8.49
C VAL A 89 5.84 -1.04 9.04
N ASN A 90 5.57 0.00 8.26
CA ASN A 90 4.66 1.08 8.66
C ASN A 90 3.24 0.56 8.97
N ALA A 91 2.73 -0.34 8.13
CA ALA A 91 1.42 -0.94 8.35
C ALA A 91 1.36 -1.76 9.64
N VAL A 92 2.43 -2.50 9.97
CA VAL A 92 2.55 -3.25 11.22
C VAL A 92 2.63 -2.32 12.42
N ILE A 93 3.39 -1.23 12.34
CA ILE A 93 3.47 -0.22 13.41
C ILE A 93 2.09 0.38 13.68
N ILE A 94 1.37 0.79 12.63
CA ILE A 94 -0.01 1.29 12.75
C ILE A 94 -0.94 0.21 13.31
N ALA A 95 -0.77 -1.05 12.91
CA ALA A 95 -1.54 -2.15 13.47
C ALA A 95 -1.34 -2.24 14.98
N PHE A 96 -0.10 -2.18 15.47
CA PHE A 96 0.19 -2.20 16.91
C PHE A 96 -0.38 -0.99 17.65
N ILE A 97 -0.34 0.20 17.06
CA ILE A 97 -0.85 1.43 17.70
C ILE A 97 -2.39 1.44 17.78
N PHE A 98 -3.07 0.92 16.74
CA PHE A 98 -4.53 0.95 16.60
C PHE A 98 -5.21 -0.41 16.87
N THR A 99 -4.48 -1.38 17.43
CA THR A 99 -5.05 -2.65 17.94
C THR A 99 -5.97 -2.34 19.11
#